data_AF-A0A954KR88-F1
#
_entry.id   AF-A0A954KR88-F1
#
_cell.length_a   1.000
_cell.length_b   1.000
_cell.length_c   1.000
_cell.angle_alpha   90.00
_cell.angle_beta   90.00
_cell.angle_gamma   90.00
#
_symmetry.space_group_name_H-M   'P 1'
#
loop_
_entity.id
_entity.type
_entity.pdbx_description
1 polymer ?
#
loop_
_entity_poly.entity_id
_entity_poly.type
_entity_poly.pdbx_seq_one_letter_code
_entity_poly.pdbx_strand_id
1 'polypeptide(L)'
;MDIEQLQELLEYEELESADYSFNRAKKKLRLLDDKNSSSVNLFEREQTFVSCCTLVDMRYMGYSGEVDLMECVNKGVDLWVDHFCGDWWRNDNQASWVMDKSNSCDDRNWFETYSLGLFLALLAERWDDIDQVSQWIDWGMGFGYMGDTKSDYEFASIYFKIASNLRSTEMPGIEELDEWAKKFSKGPLLLYQAFTAAVDGNQDEFNDFLVKSLKHEARAKPHAAPFLKVRPYFSVVAMASRRLGMTLPELEPKLDARLILPEKLGLK
;
A
#
# COMPACT_ATOMS: atom_id res chain seq x y z
N MET A 1 3.43 0.49 23.09
CA MET A 1 2.15 1.16 22.84
C MET A 1 1.30 0.91 24.06
N ASP A 2 0.84 1.98 24.73
CA ASP A 2 0.01 1.84 25.92
C ASP A 2 -1.47 1.68 25.50
N ILE A 3 -2.25 1.00 26.33
CA ILE A 3 -3.64 0.61 26.08
C ILE A 3 -4.54 1.82 25.82
N GLU A 4 -4.25 2.99 26.40
CA GLU A 4 -5.00 4.23 26.19
C GLU A 4 -4.80 4.80 24.77
N GLN A 5 -3.60 4.67 24.19
CA GLN A 5 -3.34 5.11 22.80
C GLN A 5 -4.01 4.21 21.77
N LEU A 6 -4.12 2.92 22.09
CA LEU A 6 -4.92 1.96 21.33
C LEU A 6 -6.41 2.28 21.43
N GLN A 7 -6.91 2.58 22.63
CA GLN A 7 -8.30 2.95 22.85
C GLN A 7 -8.68 4.26 22.15
N GLU A 8 -7.81 5.28 22.11
CA GLU A 8 -8.08 6.52 21.36
C GLU A 8 -8.21 6.28 19.85
N LEU A 9 -7.40 5.38 19.26
CA LEU A 9 -7.56 4.98 17.85
C LEU A 9 -8.86 4.20 17.66
N LEU A 10 -9.12 3.22 18.54
CA LEU A 10 -10.29 2.34 18.44
C LEU A 10 -11.63 3.08 18.66
N GLU A 11 -11.69 4.02 19.60
CA GLU A 11 -12.87 4.85 19.89
C GLU A 11 -13.13 5.89 18.79
N TYR A 12 -12.08 6.36 18.11
CA TYR A 12 -12.21 7.26 16.97
C TYR A 12 -12.87 6.58 15.76
N GLU A 13 -12.83 5.25 15.68
CA GLU A 13 -13.13 4.48 14.46
C GLU A 13 -14.44 3.66 14.51
N GLU A 14 -15.34 3.95 15.47
CA GLU A 14 -16.67 3.29 15.61
C GLU A 14 -16.60 1.75 15.51
N LEU A 15 -15.59 1.16 16.16
CA LEU A 15 -15.20 -0.24 16.01
C LEU A 15 -16.06 -1.27 16.79
N GLU A 16 -17.38 -1.08 16.87
CA GLU A 16 -18.29 -2.20 17.17
C GLU A 16 -18.25 -3.30 16.08
N SER A 17 -17.51 -3.08 14.98
CA SER A 17 -17.34 -3.99 13.84
C SER A 17 -15.93 -4.63 13.70
N ALA A 18 -15.00 -4.40 14.62
CA ALA A 18 -13.62 -4.88 14.47
C ALA A 18 -13.52 -6.41 14.44
N ASP A 19 -14.16 -7.07 15.42
CA ASP A 19 -14.24 -8.52 15.49
C ASP A 19 -14.95 -9.11 14.27
N TYR A 20 -15.99 -8.43 13.77
CA TYR A 20 -16.68 -8.84 12.55
C TYR A 20 -15.73 -8.78 11.34
N SER A 21 -14.98 -7.69 11.19
CA SER A 21 -14.02 -7.50 10.10
C SER A 21 -12.87 -8.50 10.17
N PHE A 22 -12.31 -8.73 11.36
CA PHE A 22 -11.26 -9.72 11.60
C PHE A 22 -11.74 -11.14 11.27
N ASN A 23 -12.91 -11.55 11.80
CA ASN A 23 -13.47 -12.87 11.53
C ASN A 23 -13.87 -13.06 10.06
N ARG A 24 -14.36 -12.00 9.41
CA ARG A 24 -14.67 -12.00 7.97
C ARG A 24 -13.41 -12.19 7.13
N ALA A 25 -12.32 -11.49 7.45
CA ALA A 25 -11.03 -11.63 6.77
C ALA A 25 -10.47 -13.06 6.94
N LYS A 26 -10.46 -13.60 8.17
CA LYS A 26 -10.06 -14.99 8.44
C LYS A 26 -10.88 -16.00 7.66
N LYS A 27 -12.21 -15.84 7.64
CA LYS A 27 -13.12 -16.74 6.91
C LYS A 27 -12.80 -16.74 5.42
N LYS A 28 -12.54 -15.57 4.83
CA LYS A 28 -12.20 -15.46 3.40
C LYS A 28 -10.89 -16.15 3.06
N LEU A 29 -9.85 -15.99 3.88
CA LEU A 29 -8.57 -16.67 3.64
C LEU A 29 -8.71 -18.19 3.63
N ARG A 30 -9.48 -18.75 4.57
CA ARG A 30 -9.76 -20.19 4.61
C ARG A 30 -10.49 -20.69 3.37
N LEU A 31 -11.50 -19.94 2.90
CA LEU A 31 -12.26 -20.30 1.70
C LEU A 31 -11.42 -20.30 0.42
N LEU A 32 -10.28 -19.61 0.40
CA LEU A 32 -9.34 -19.63 -0.72
C LEU A 32 -8.43 -20.86 -0.69
N ASP A 33 -8.07 -21.36 0.50
CA ASP A 33 -7.29 -22.60 0.61
C ASP A 33 -8.09 -23.81 0.09
N ASP A 34 -9.42 -23.75 0.23
CA ASP A 34 -10.33 -24.78 -0.25
C ASP A 34 -10.61 -24.71 -1.77
N LYS A 35 -10.24 -23.61 -2.45
CA LYS A 35 -10.50 -23.40 -3.89
C LYS A 35 -9.21 -23.57 -4.70
N ASN A 36 -9.30 -24.29 -5.82
CA ASN A 36 -8.21 -24.30 -6.81
C ASN A 36 -7.96 -22.87 -7.32
N SER A 37 -6.71 -22.39 -7.27
CA SER A 37 -6.31 -21.02 -7.62
C SER A 37 -6.73 -20.56 -9.02
N SER A 38 -6.96 -21.50 -9.94
CA SER A 38 -7.34 -21.25 -11.33
C SER A 38 -8.80 -20.78 -11.54
N SER A 39 -9.65 -20.73 -10.50
CA SER A 39 -11.06 -20.30 -10.62
C SER A 39 -11.39 -18.98 -9.92
N VAL A 40 -10.39 -18.25 -9.42
CA VAL A 40 -10.60 -17.02 -8.65
C VAL A 40 -10.75 -15.83 -9.61
N ASN A 41 -11.92 -15.20 -9.60
CA ASN A 41 -12.21 -14.04 -10.44
C ASN A 41 -11.58 -12.73 -9.88
N LEU A 42 -11.64 -11.65 -10.67
CA LEU A 42 -11.05 -10.34 -10.30
C LEU A 42 -11.50 -9.87 -8.90
N PHE A 43 -12.81 -9.91 -8.63
CA PHE A 43 -13.38 -9.46 -7.35
C PHE A 43 -12.88 -10.31 -6.16
N GLU A 44 -12.80 -11.63 -6.31
CA GLU A 44 -12.31 -12.51 -5.24
C GLU A 44 -10.83 -12.25 -4.93
N ARG A 45 -10.01 -11.95 -5.94
CA ARG A 45 -8.60 -11.56 -5.78
C ARG A 45 -8.47 -10.25 -5.00
N GLU A 46 -9.18 -9.22 -5.43
CA GLU A 46 -9.23 -7.91 -4.76
C GLU A 46 -9.63 -8.04 -3.29
N GLN A 47 -10.69 -8.78 -3.01
CA GLN A 47 -11.15 -9.02 -1.64
C GLN A 47 -10.13 -9.78 -0.80
N THR A 48 -9.24 -10.55 -1.42
CA THR A 48 -8.16 -11.24 -0.71
C THR A 48 -7.06 -10.27 -0.30
N PHE A 49 -6.60 -9.38 -1.20
CA PHE A 49 -5.62 -8.33 -0.85
C PHE A 49 -6.09 -7.51 0.34
N VAL A 50 -7.35 -7.05 0.26
CA VAL A 50 -8.00 -6.31 1.33
C VAL A 50 -8.02 -7.10 2.63
N SER A 51 -8.30 -8.41 2.57
CA SER A 51 -8.33 -9.26 3.77
C SER A 51 -6.95 -9.45 4.38
N CYS A 52 -5.90 -9.63 3.58
CA CYS A 52 -4.53 -9.72 4.08
C CYS A 52 -4.08 -8.41 4.75
N CYS A 53 -4.32 -7.27 4.10
CA CYS A 53 -4.03 -5.96 4.69
C CYS A 53 -4.82 -5.72 5.98
N THR A 54 -6.11 -6.08 6.00
CA THR A 54 -6.94 -5.97 7.21
C THR A 54 -6.34 -6.77 8.37
N LEU A 55 -5.79 -7.97 8.13
CA LEU A 55 -5.18 -8.78 9.19
C LEU A 55 -3.86 -8.20 9.68
N VAL A 56 -3.07 -7.58 8.79
CA VAL A 56 -1.88 -6.80 9.16
C VAL A 56 -2.27 -5.64 10.06
N ASP A 57 -3.25 -4.84 9.66
CA ASP A 57 -3.72 -3.67 10.41
C ASP A 57 -4.25 -4.08 11.78
N MET A 58 -5.06 -5.14 11.83
CA MET A 58 -5.60 -5.67 13.08
C MET A 58 -4.48 -6.16 14.01
N ARG A 59 -3.47 -6.88 13.49
CA ARG A 59 -2.33 -7.29 14.31
C ARG A 59 -1.55 -6.07 14.81
N TYR A 60 -1.36 -5.06 13.97
CA TYR A 60 -0.70 -3.81 14.35
C TYR A 60 -1.45 -3.07 15.47
N MET A 61 -2.79 -3.09 15.42
CA MET A 61 -3.68 -2.60 16.49
C MET A 61 -3.74 -3.53 17.71
N GLY A 62 -2.86 -4.53 17.83
CA GLY A 62 -2.81 -5.40 19.00
C GLY A 62 -3.92 -6.46 19.06
N TYR A 63 -4.71 -6.66 18.01
CA TYR A 63 -5.66 -7.78 17.97
C TYR A 63 -4.90 -9.10 18.00
N SER A 64 -5.26 -9.92 18.98
CA SER A 64 -4.73 -11.26 19.15
C SER A 64 -5.66 -12.28 18.52
N GLY A 65 -5.09 -13.26 17.84
CA GLY A 65 -5.84 -14.35 17.23
C GLY A 65 -4.89 -15.31 16.52
N GLU A 66 -5.31 -16.57 16.43
CA GLU A 66 -4.58 -17.62 15.70
C GLU A 66 -4.62 -17.32 14.20
N VAL A 67 -3.67 -16.50 13.75
CA VAL A 67 -3.34 -16.18 12.36
C VAL A 67 -1.83 -16.14 12.29
N ASP A 68 -1.26 -17.01 11.46
CA ASP A 68 0.11 -16.87 11.01
C ASP A 68 0.16 -15.65 10.08
N LEU A 69 0.71 -14.55 10.60
CA LEU A 69 0.71 -13.29 9.86
C LEU A 69 1.67 -13.36 8.67
N MET A 70 2.79 -14.07 8.80
CA MET A 70 3.77 -14.18 7.71
C MET A 70 3.20 -15.01 6.56
N GLU A 71 2.51 -16.11 6.87
CA GLU A 71 1.78 -16.90 5.87
C GLU A 71 0.72 -16.03 5.16
N CYS A 72 -0.05 -15.26 5.92
CA CYS A 72 -1.05 -14.33 5.37
C CYS A 72 -0.45 -13.27 4.45
N VAL A 73 0.67 -12.66 4.85
CA VAL A 73 1.38 -11.66 4.03
C VAL A 73 1.88 -12.32 2.75
N ASN A 74 2.59 -13.43 2.83
CA ASN A 74 3.12 -14.14 1.65
C ASN A 74 2.01 -14.56 0.68
N LYS A 75 0.89 -15.09 1.19
CA LYS A 75 -0.27 -15.43 0.37
C LYS A 75 -0.85 -14.22 -0.37
N GLY A 76 -0.87 -13.06 0.29
CA GLY A 76 -1.27 -11.80 -0.34
C GLY A 76 -0.30 -11.37 -1.44
N VAL A 77 1.01 -11.54 -1.23
CA VAL A 77 2.04 -11.23 -2.23
C VAL A 77 1.97 -12.18 -3.43
N ASP A 78 1.82 -13.49 -3.21
CA ASP A 78 1.72 -14.47 -4.30
C ASP A 78 0.52 -14.17 -5.21
N LEU A 79 -0.63 -13.82 -4.61
CA LEU A 79 -1.82 -13.41 -5.38
C LEU A 79 -1.60 -12.08 -6.11
N TRP A 80 -0.77 -11.19 -5.57
CA TRP A 80 -0.50 -9.87 -6.16
C TRP A 80 0.39 -10.02 -7.39
N VAL A 81 1.41 -10.87 -7.28
CA VAL A 81 2.23 -11.28 -8.42
C VAL A 81 1.37 -11.96 -9.48
N ASP A 82 0.53 -12.92 -9.11
CA ASP A 82 -0.36 -13.59 -10.07
C ASP A 82 -1.38 -12.61 -10.69
N HIS A 83 -1.86 -11.62 -9.93
CA HIS A 83 -2.76 -10.59 -10.45
C HIS A 83 -2.13 -9.83 -11.62
N PHE A 84 -0.91 -9.28 -11.45
CA PHE A 84 -0.26 -8.44 -12.45
C PHE A 84 0.51 -9.23 -13.52
N CYS A 85 1.10 -10.37 -13.15
CA CYS A 85 2.02 -11.13 -14.00
C CYS A 85 1.46 -12.47 -14.51
N GLY A 86 0.31 -12.90 -13.99
CA GLY A 86 -0.37 -14.12 -14.42
C GLY A 86 -1.26 -13.94 -15.65
N ASP A 87 -1.88 -15.03 -16.08
CA ASP A 87 -2.76 -15.11 -17.26
C ASP A 87 -4.22 -15.47 -16.93
N TRP A 88 -4.57 -15.46 -15.65
CA TRP A 88 -5.91 -15.78 -15.12
C TRP A 88 -7.04 -14.98 -15.78
N TRP A 89 -6.76 -13.75 -16.22
CA TRP A 89 -7.74 -12.84 -16.81
C TRP A 89 -8.09 -13.18 -18.25
N ARG A 90 -7.28 -13.97 -18.97
CA ARG A 90 -7.41 -14.20 -20.43
C ARG A 90 -8.70 -14.91 -20.83
N ASN A 91 -9.29 -15.69 -19.92
CA ASN A 91 -10.52 -16.44 -20.16
C ASN A 91 -11.78 -15.77 -19.60
N ASP A 92 -11.64 -14.55 -19.05
CA ASP A 92 -12.73 -13.75 -18.49
C ASP A 92 -12.80 -12.43 -19.27
N ASN A 93 -13.93 -12.18 -19.96
CA ASN A 93 -14.09 -10.99 -20.80
C ASN A 93 -13.97 -9.68 -20.01
N GLN A 94 -14.48 -9.65 -18.77
CA GLN A 94 -14.39 -8.46 -17.92
C GLN A 94 -12.97 -8.27 -17.42
N ALA A 95 -12.31 -9.33 -16.97
CA ALA A 95 -10.93 -9.24 -16.50
C ALA A 95 -9.96 -8.88 -17.64
N SER A 96 -10.16 -9.45 -18.84
CA SER A 96 -9.37 -9.11 -20.04
C SER A 96 -9.48 -7.64 -20.41
N TRP A 97 -10.67 -7.04 -20.24
CA TRP A 97 -10.86 -5.62 -20.50
C TRP A 97 -10.01 -4.72 -19.57
N VAL A 98 -9.85 -5.13 -18.31
CA VAL A 98 -9.13 -4.37 -17.27
C VAL A 98 -7.62 -4.65 -17.31
N MET A 99 -7.22 -5.90 -17.52
CA MET A 99 -5.83 -6.35 -17.37
C MET A 99 -5.01 -6.30 -18.67
N ASP A 100 -5.65 -6.35 -19.84
CA ASP A 100 -4.94 -6.26 -21.11
C ASP A 100 -4.49 -4.82 -21.40
N LYS A 101 -3.18 -4.59 -21.29
CA LYS A 101 -2.54 -3.28 -21.55
C LYS A 101 -2.76 -2.75 -22.98
N SER A 102 -3.13 -3.59 -23.93
CA SER A 102 -3.44 -3.17 -25.30
C SER A 102 -4.80 -2.48 -25.44
N ASN A 103 -5.71 -2.69 -24.49
CA ASN A 103 -7.02 -2.02 -24.48
C ASN A 103 -6.88 -0.59 -23.94
N SER A 104 -7.49 0.41 -24.58
CA SER A 104 -7.55 1.80 -24.07
C SER A 104 -8.57 1.93 -22.93
N CYS A 105 -8.37 1.17 -21.86
CA CYS A 105 -9.19 1.20 -20.66
C CYS A 105 -8.59 2.21 -19.69
N ASP A 106 -9.33 3.28 -19.37
CA ASP A 106 -8.93 4.26 -18.34
C ASP A 106 -9.24 3.73 -16.91
N ASP A 107 -10.05 2.67 -16.81
CA ASP A 107 -10.55 2.08 -15.56
C ASP A 107 -9.74 0.84 -15.12
N ARG A 108 -8.43 0.82 -15.38
CA ARG A 108 -7.59 -0.36 -15.05
C ARG A 108 -7.52 -0.66 -13.54
N ASN A 109 -8.05 0.22 -12.68
CA ASN A 109 -8.13 0.10 -11.20
C ASN A 109 -6.86 -0.48 -10.57
N TRP A 110 -5.70 -0.22 -11.19
CA TRP A 110 -4.44 -0.88 -10.84
C TRP A 110 -3.94 -0.38 -9.50
N PHE A 111 -4.23 0.87 -9.16
CA PHE A 111 -3.64 1.54 -8.02
C PHE A 111 -3.99 0.86 -6.69
N GLU A 112 -5.27 0.54 -6.47
CA GLU A 112 -5.70 -0.06 -5.20
C GLU A 112 -5.01 -1.42 -5.01
N THR A 113 -5.06 -2.27 -6.03
CA THR A 113 -4.38 -3.57 -6.02
C THR A 113 -2.87 -3.44 -5.88
N TYR A 114 -2.24 -2.50 -6.61
CA TYR A 114 -0.81 -2.25 -6.54
C TYR A 114 -0.37 -1.76 -5.17
N SER A 115 -1.08 -0.78 -4.61
CA SER A 115 -0.71 -0.16 -3.33
C SER A 115 -0.84 -1.12 -2.15
N LEU A 116 -1.91 -1.91 -2.11
CA LEU A 116 -2.11 -2.94 -1.09
C LEU A 116 -1.07 -4.07 -1.21
N GLY A 117 -0.86 -4.57 -2.43
CA GLY A 117 0.11 -5.64 -2.67
C GLY A 117 1.55 -5.20 -2.42
N LEU A 118 1.93 -3.99 -2.85
CA LEU A 118 3.26 -3.43 -2.59
C LEU A 118 3.51 -3.29 -1.08
N PHE A 119 2.51 -2.86 -0.31
CA PHE A 119 2.62 -2.80 1.15
C PHE A 119 2.93 -4.18 1.75
N LEU A 120 2.19 -5.22 1.35
CA LEU A 120 2.44 -6.59 1.81
C LEU A 120 3.81 -7.11 1.35
N ALA A 121 4.20 -6.83 0.10
CA ALA A 121 5.47 -7.28 -0.45
C ALA A 121 6.66 -6.61 0.25
N LEU A 122 6.54 -5.33 0.61
CA LEU A 122 7.53 -4.61 1.42
C LEU A 122 7.62 -5.17 2.84
N LEU A 123 6.50 -5.59 3.44
CA LEU A 123 6.50 -6.25 4.75
C LEU A 123 7.22 -7.60 4.73
N ALA A 124 7.08 -8.35 3.64
CA ALA A 124 7.75 -9.64 3.42
C ALA A 124 9.15 -9.50 2.81
N GLU A 125 9.60 -8.28 2.49
CA GLU A 125 10.88 -8.01 1.83
C GLU A 125 11.08 -8.83 0.52
N ARG A 126 10.00 -9.07 -0.24
CA ARG A 126 10.02 -9.84 -1.51
C ARG A 126 10.44 -8.97 -2.69
N TRP A 127 11.71 -8.58 -2.71
CA TRP A 127 12.25 -7.59 -3.66
C TRP A 127 12.15 -7.98 -5.14
N ASP A 128 12.35 -9.26 -5.47
CA ASP A 128 12.29 -9.72 -6.86
C ASP A 128 10.86 -9.61 -7.42
N ASP A 129 9.85 -9.93 -6.61
CA ASP A 129 8.45 -9.75 -6.98
C ASP A 129 8.09 -8.27 -7.11
N ILE A 130 8.60 -7.44 -6.19
CA ILE A 130 8.38 -6.00 -6.22
C ILE A 130 8.91 -5.42 -7.53
N ASP A 131 10.13 -5.79 -7.94
CA ASP A 131 10.67 -5.39 -9.25
C ASP A 131 9.73 -5.86 -10.37
N GLN A 132 9.43 -7.17 -10.42
CA GLN A 132 8.62 -7.76 -11.47
C GLN A 132 7.25 -7.08 -11.63
N VAL A 133 6.54 -6.83 -10.54
CA VAL A 133 5.22 -6.17 -10.58
C VAL A 133 5.36 -4.67 -10.86
N SER A 134 6.40 -4.01 -10.36
CA SER A 134 6.66 -2.59 -10.64
C SER A 134 6.95 -2.34 -12.13
N GLN A 135 7.46 -3.33 -12.86
CA GLN A 135 7.59 -3.27 -14.32
C GLN A 135 6.24 -3.31 -15.06
N TRP A 136 5.18 -3.79 -14.42
CA TRP A 136 3.83 -3.72 -14.99
C TRP A 136 3.25 -2.31 -14.90
N ILE A 137 3.70 -1.47 -13.97
CA ILE A 137 3.20 -0.10 -13.87
C ILE A 137 3.90 0.79 -14.93
N ASP A 138 3.10 1.51 -15.73
CA ASP A 138 3.59 2.50 -16.69
C ASP A 138 2.95 3.88 -16.45
N TRP A 139 3.72 4.95 -16.62
CA TRP A 139 3.27 6.34 -16.40
C TRP A 139 1.98 6.69 -17.18
N GLY A 140 1.85 6.19 -18.41
CA GLY A 140 0.71 6.46 -19.29
C GLY A 140 -0.59 5.74 -18.93
N MET A 141 -0.64 4.96 -17.84
CA MET A 141 -1.83 4.17 -17.49
C MET A 141 -2.96 4.97 -16.85
N GLY A 142 -2.71 6.23 -16.44
CA GLY A 142 -3.66 7.00 -15.63
C GLY A 142 -3.94 6.33 -14.28
N PHE A 143 -4.95 6.78 -13.55
CA PHE A 143 -5.34 6.17 -12.26
C PHE A 143 -6.73 5.53 -12.26
N GLY A 144 -7.57 5.78 -13.28
CA GLY A 144 -9.02 5.60 -13.15
C GLY A 144 -9.62 6.52 -12.08
N TYR A 145 -10.69 6.08 -11.41
CA TYR A 145 -11.29 6.80 -10.28
C TYR A 145 -10.55 6.49 -8.96
N MET A 146 -9.99 7.52 -8.34
CA MET A 146 -9.20 7.41 -7.10
C MET A 146 -9.91 7.91 -5.83
N GLY A 147 -11.14 8.40 -5.98
CA GLY A 147 -11.87 9.11 -4.96
C GLY A 147 -12.24 10.52 -5.40
N ASP A 148 -12.75 11.28 -4.43
CA ASP A 148 -13.43 12.55 -4.68
C ASP A 148 -12.53 13.77 -4.49
N THR A 149 -11.32 13.61 -3.93
CA THR A 149 -10.45 14.74 -3.60
C THR A 149 -9.19 14.77 -4.45
N LYS A 150 -8.75 15.98 -4.80
CA LYS A 150 -7.46 16.21 -5.47
C LYS A 150 -6.29 15.55 -4.71
N SER A 151 -6.34 15.57 -3.38
CA SER A 151 -5.27 14.98 -2.56
C SER A 151 -5.17 13.46 -2.73
N ASP A 152 -6.27 12.76 -3.05
CA ASP A 152 -6.26 11.31 -3.25
C ASP A 152 -5.43 10.97 -4.49
N TYR A 153 -5.64 11.69 -5.59
CA TYR A 153 -4.84 11.55 -6.81
C TYR A 153 -3.36 11.91 -6.58
N GLU A 154 -3.07 12.97 -5.82
CA GLU A 154 -1.70 13.37 -5.52
C GLU A 154 -0.95 12.30 -4.69
N PHE A 155 -1.61 11.69 -3.70
CA PHE A 155 -1.04 10.56 -2.97
C PHE A 155 -0.85 9.33 -3.85
N ALA A 156 -1.80 9.05 -4.73
CA ALA A 156 -1.71 7.93 -5.66
C ALA A 156 -0.46 8.05 -6.56
N SER A 157 -0.15 9.28 -6.96
CA SER A 157 0.95 9.59 -7.85
C SER A 157 2.33 9.31 -7.28
N ILE A 158 2.45 9.31 -5.95
CA ILE A 158 3.69 8.91 -5.28
C ILE A 158 4.03 7.45 -5.61
N TYR A 159 3.04 6.58 -5.83
CA TYR A 159 3.28 5.18 -6.21
C TYR A 159 3.88 5.01 -7.60
N PHE A 160 3.67 5.94 -8.53
CA PHE A 160 4.40 5.92 -9.80
C PHE A 160 5.90 6.15 -9.57
N LYS A 161 6.27 7.13 -8.73
CA LYS A 161 7.68 7.39 -8.36
C LYS A 161 8.28 6.20 -7.61
N ILE A 162 7.50 5.56 -6.72
CA ILE A 162 7.96 4.37 -6.00
C ILE A 162 8.19 3.21 -6.99
N ALA A 163 7.21 2.90 -7.84
CA ALA A 163 7.34 1.87 -8.86
C ALA A 163 8.55 2.11 -9.78
N SER A 164 8.78 3.35 -10.21
CA SER A 164 9.90 3.70 -11.08
C SER A 164 11.28 3.49 -10.44
N ASN A 165 11.37 3.55 -9.11
CA ASN A 165 12.62 3.40 -8.37
C ASN A 165 12.81 2.01 -7.74
N LEU A 166 11.76 1.19 -7.69
CA LEU A 166 11.83 -0.20 -7.22
C LEU A 166 11.97 -1.21 -8.37
N ARG A 167 11.77 -0.79 -9.61
CA ARG A 167 11.94 -1.62 -10.80
C ARG A 167 13.37 -1.53 -11.38
N SER A 168 13.78 -2.56 -12.09
CA SER A 168 15.11 -2.68 -12.72
C SER A 168 15.23 -1.97 -14.08
N THR A 169 14.12 -1.57 -14.69
CA THR A 169 14.08 -0.90 -16.00
C THR A 169 13.62 0.56 -15.89
N GLU A 170 14.05 1.45 -16.77
CA GLU A 170 13.59 2.86 -16.73
C GLU A 170 12.10 2.96 -17.08
N MET A 171 11.34 3.81 -16.38
CA MET A 171 9.93 4.15 -16.68
C MET A 171 9.86 5.41 -17.54
N PRO A 172 9.63 5.32 -18.86
CA PRO A 172 9.62 6.51 -19.71
C PRO A 172 8.47 7.46 -19.35
N GLY A 173 8.74 8.78 -19.34
CA GLY A 173 7.75 9.83 -19.08
C GLY A 173 7.56 10.16 -17.60
N ILE A 174 8.13 9.37 -16.68
CA ILE A 174 7.97 9.60 -15.23
C ILE A 174 8.53 10.95 -14.76
N GLU A 175 9.47 11.53 -15.50
CA GLU A 175 10.03 12.87 -15.27
C GLU A 175 8.95 13.98 -15.26
N GLU A 176 7.83 13.77 -15.94
CA GLU A 176 6.69 14.71 -15.90
C GLU A 176 6.07 14.81 -14.50
N LEU A 177 6.18 13.75 -13.70
CA LEU A 177 5.70 13.72 -12.32
C LEU A 177 6.43 14.74 -11.44
N ASP A 178 7.73 14.97 -11.66
CA ASP A 178 8.51 15.94 -10.88
C ASP A 178 8.00 17.38 -11.11
N GLU A 179 7.59 17.72 -12.34
CA GLU A 179 6.98 19.00 -12.66
C GLU A 179 5.56 19.12 -12.10
N TRP A 180 4.78 18.04 -12.16
CA TRP A 180 3.44 18.03 -11.61
C TRP A 180 3.42 18.10 -10.08
N ALA A 181 4.37 17.44 -9.41
CA ALA A 181 4.52 17.42 -7.96
C ALA A 181 4.65 18.83 -7.36
N LYS A 182 5.19 19.80 -8.10
CA LYS A 182 5.25 21.22 -7.68
C LYS A 182 3.86 21.83 -7.37
N LYS A 183 2.80 21.22 -7.88
CA LYS A 183 1.40 21.64 -7.69
C LYS A 183 0.65 20.81 -6.65
N PHE A 184 1.33 19.87 -6.00
CA PHE A 184 0.73 19.03 -4.97
C PHE A 184 0.30 19.85 -3.76
N SER A 185 -0.76 19.37 -3.10
CA SER A 185 -1.13 19.84 -1.77
C SER A 185 0.00 19.50 -0.79
N LYS A 186 0.08 20.26 0.31
CA LYS A 186 1.21 20.19 1.25
C LYS A 186 1.51 18.79 1.78
N GLY A 187 0.49 18.02 2.15
CA GLY A 187 0.66 16.65 2.67
C GLY A 187 1.33 15.71 1.66
N PRO A 188 0.70 15.46 0.49
CA PRO A 188 1.31 14.68 -0.59
C PRO A 188 2.70 15.19 -1.01
N LEU A 189 2.88 16.53 -1.13
CA LEU A 189 4.15 17.12 -1.50
C LEU A 189 5.27 16.76 -0.52
N LEU A 190 5.04 16.89 0.79
CA LEU A 190 6.04 16.54 1.80
C LEU A 190 6.41 15.06 1.74
N LEU A 191 5.42 14.18 1.53
CA LEU A 191 5.70 12.75 1.41
C LEU A 191 6.46 12.42 0.11
N TYR A 192 6.12 13.06 -1.00
CA TYR A 192 6.83 12.95 -2.27
C TYR A 192 8.29 13.40 -2.13
N GLN A 193 8.53 14.56 -1.53
CA GLN A 193 9.87 15.09 -1.27
C GLN A 193 10.70 14.17 -0.37
N ALA A 194 10.08 13.53 0.62
CA ALA A 194 10.77 12.54 1.44
C ALA A 194 11.27 11.38 0.57
N PHE A 195 10.41 10.81 -0.29
CA PHE A 195 10.83 9.70 -1.15
C PHE A 195 11.87 10.12 -2.20
N THR A 196 11.75 11.30 -2.80
CA THR A 196 12.77 11.82 -3.74
C THR A 196 14.12 12.01 -3.03
N ALA A 197 14.14 12.56 -1.81
CA ALA A 197 15.37 12.66 -1.03
C ALA A 197 16.00 11.29 -0.75
N ALA A 198 15.18 10.25 -0.51
CA ALA A 198 15.67 8.88 -0.36
C ALA A 198 16.30 8.33 -1.65
N VAL A 199 15.68 8.59 -2.81
CA VAL A 199 16.22 8.25 -4.13
C VAL A 199 17.57 8.92 -4.37
N ASP A 200 17.70 10.18 -3.98
CA ASP A 200 18.94 10.96 -4.11
C ASP A 200 20.01 10.60 -3.06
N GLY A 201 19.71 9.68 -2.13
CA GLY A 201 20.61 9.30 -1.04
C GLY A 201 20.79 10.38 0.03
N ASN A 202 19.90 11.37 0.10
CA ASN A 202 19.98 12.50 1.03
C ASN A 202 19.24 12.20 2.34
N GLN A 203 19.97 11.65 3.31
CA GLN A 203 19.45 11.25 4.61
C GLN A 203 18.83 12.41 5.42
N ASP A 204 19.42 13.61 5.36
CA ASP A 204 18.96 14.77 6.14
C ASP A 204 17.63 15.31 5.60
N GLU A 205 17.50 15.44 4.28
CA GLU A 205 16.24 15.84 3.65
C GLU A 205 15.16 14.78 3.80
N PHE A 206 15.51 13.49 3.66
CA PHE A 206 14.57 12.39 3.91
C PHE A 206 13.98 12.49 5.32
N ASN A 207 14.83 12.66 6.34
CA ASN A 207 14.41 12.79 7.72
C ASN A 207 13.48 14.00 7.93
N ASP A 208 13.88 15.17 7.43
CA ASP A 208 13.12 16.40 7.59
C ASP A 208 11.74 16.31 6.93
N PHE A 209 11.68 15.88 5.67
CA PHE A 209 10.43 15.77 4.92
C PHE A 209 9.52 14.68 5.46
N LEU A 210 10.04 13.51 5.84
CA LEU A 210 9.23 12.43 6.41
C LEU A 210 8.59 12.87 7.73
N VAL A 211 9.36 13.46 8.65
CA VAL A 211 8.86 13.96 9.93
C VAL A 211 7.82 15.07 9.73
N LYS A 212 8.07 16.02 8.81
CA LYS A 212 7.11 17.08 8.47
C LYS A 212 5.82 16.51 7.90
N SER A 213 5.91 15.48 7.06
CA SER A 213 4.76 14.83 6.44
C SER A 213 3.89 14.12 7.49
N LEU A 214 4.52 13.34 8.38
CA LEU A 214 3.83 12.68 9.51
C LEU A 214 3.19 13.69 10.46
N LYS A 215 3.87 14.80 10.78
CA LYS A 215 3.30 15.88 11.62
C LYS A 215 2.13 16.58 10.93
N HIS A 216 2.18 16.74 9.61
CA HIS A 216 1.09 17.35 8.85
C HIS A 216 -0.15 16.46 8.86
N GLU A 217 0.03 15.16 8.59
CA GLU A 217 -1.06 14.19 8.59
C GLU A 217 -1.65 14.01 10.00
N ALA A 218 -0.84 14.03 11.06
CA ALA A 218 -1.31 13.97 12.45
C ALA A 218 -2.20 15.14 12.88
N ARG A 219 -2.16 16.26 12.14
CA ARG A 219 -2.98 17.45 12.39
C ARG A 219 -4.21 17.52 11.48
N ALA A 220 -4.23 16.75 10.40
CA ALA A 220 -5.37 16.70 9.52
C ALA A 220 -6.53 16.00 10.25
N LYS A 221 -7.76 16.47 10.03
CA LYS A 221 -8.93 15.70 10.47
C LYS A 221 -8.89 14.36 9.74
N PRO A 222 -9.01 13.23 10.47
CA PRO A 222 -9.14 11.94 9.83
C PRO A 222 -10.31 11.96 8.85
N HIS A 223 -10.11 11.36 7.69
CA HIS A 223 -11.19 11.25 6.70
C HIS A 223 -12.31 10.40 7.30
N ALA A 224 -13.57 10.81 7.11
CA ALA A 224 -14.76 10.08 7.61
C ALA A 224 -15.02 8.73 6.89
N ALA A 225 -14.12 8.30 6.01
CA ALA A 225 -14.23 7.04 5.29
C ALA A 225 -13.54 5.93 6.11
N PRO A 226 -14.18 4.76 6.26
CA PRO A 226 -13.71 3.69 7.12
C PRO A 226 -12.29 3.27 6.74
N PHE A 227 -11.39 3.34 7.72
CA PHE A 227 -10.15 2.58 7.98
C PHE A 227 -9.27 2.09 6.82
N LEU A 228 -9.86 1.49 5.79
CA LEU A 228 -9.20 0.98 4.58
C LEU A 228 -8.47 2.05 3.75
N LYS A 229 -8.60 3.33 4.12
CA LYS A 229 -7.85 4.45 3.52
C LYS A 229 -6.81 5.07 4.44
N VAL A 230 -6.60 4.56 5.67
CA VAL A 230 -5.46 4.93 6.53
C VAL A 230 -4.19 4.21 6.04
N ARG A 231 -3.86 4.53 4.79
CA ARG A 231 -2.53 4.92 4.32
C ARG A 231 -1.36 3.96 4.61
N PRO A 232 -1.20 2.90 3.79
CA PRO A 232 0.13 2.35 3.55
C PRO A 232 1.10 3.39 2.96
N TYR A 233 0.69 4.58 2.49
CA TYR A 233 1.61 5.56 1.88
C TYR A 233 2.87 5.86 2.72
N PHE A 234 2.70 6.14 4.01
CA PHE A 234 3.83 6.49 4.88
C PHE A 234 4.70 5.27 5.18
N SER A 235 4.06 4.14 5.50
CA SER A 235 4.74 2.86 5.72
C SER A 235 5.50 2.39 4.48
N VAL A 236 4.88 2.48 3.30
CA VAL A 236 5.45 2.13 2.00
C VAL A 236 6.61 3.05 1.67
N VAL A 237 6.47 4.37 1.80
CA VAL A 237 7.59 5.30 1.58
C VAL A 237 8.73 5.01 2.56
N ALA A 238 8.43 4.78 3.84
CA ALA A 238 9.44 4.43 4.83
C ALA A 238 10.18 3.14 4.48
N MET A 239 9.47 2.05 4.16
CA MET A 239 10.06 0.75 3.81
C MET A 239 10.81 0.80 2.47
N ALA A 240 10.25 1.44 1.44
CA ALA A 240 10.91 1.62 0.16
C ALA A 240 12.19 2.48 0.30
N SER A 241 12.16 3.52 1.13
CA SER A 241 13.34 4.35 1.40
C SER A 241 14.44 3.56 2.12
N ARG A 242 14.07 2.64 3.03
CA ARG A 242 15.05 1.71 3.65
C ARG A 242 15.71 0.81 2.62
N ARG A 243 14.96 0.34 1.62
CA ARG A 243 15.52 -0.45 0.50
C ARG A 243 16.56 0.33 -0.29
N LEU A 244 16.39 1.65 -0.38
CA LEU A 244 17.33 2.59 -1.00
C LEU A 244 18.49 3.00 -0.07
N GLY A 245 18.61 2.38 1.11
CA GLY A 245 19.72 2.59 2.05
C GLY A 245 19.47 3.68 3.10
N MET A 246 18.27 4.26 3.16
CA MET A 246 17.94 5.24 4.20
C MET A 246 17.73 4.57 5.55
N THR A 247 18.11 5.26 6.62
CA THR A 247 17.71 4.92 7.99
C THR A 247 16.50 5.76 8.39
N LEU A 248 15.53 5.17 9.08
CA LEU A 248 14.38 5.93 9.58
C LEU A 248 14.83 6.88 10.70
N PRO A 249 14.32 8.13 10.75
CA PRO A 249 14.62 9.05 11.84
C PRO A 249 14.05 8.51 13.16
N GLU A 250 14.61 8.97 14.27
CA GLU A 250 13.98 8.77 15.57
C GLU A 250 12.66 9.56 15.62
N LEU A 251 11.56 8.86 15.89
CA LEU A 251 10.22 9.42 15.90
C LEU A 251 9.65 9.42 17.31
N GLU A 252 8.94 10.51 17.66
CA GLU A 252 8.09 10.52 18.84
C GLU A 252 7.01 9.42 18.72
N PRO A 253 6.57 8.78 19.83
CA PRO A 253 5.66 7.63 19.79
C PRO A 253 4.39 7.84 18.95
N LYS A 254 3.82 9.05 18.98
CA LYS A 254 2.61 9.39 18.22
C LYS A 254 2.83 9.41 16.70
N LEU A 255 4.04 9.77 16.25
CA LEU A 255 4.38 9.75 14.83
C LEU A 255 4.83 8.35 14.42
N ASP A 256 5.58 7.67 15.29
CA ASP A 256 6.00 6.29 15.09
C ASP A 256 4.79 5.35 14.91
N ALA A 257 3.74 5.52 15.70
CA ALA A 257 2.51 4.73 15.62
C ALA A 257 1.81 4.80 14.24
N ARG A 258 2.19 5.73 13.36
CA ARG A 258 1.63 5.87 12.00
C ARG A 258 2.36 5.02 10.96
N LEU A 259 3.47 4.38 11.35
CA LEU A 259 4.27 3.54 10.47
C LEU A 259 4.09 2.08 10.86
N ILE A 260 3.44 1.31 9.99
CA ILE A 260 3.35 -0.14 10.08
C ILE A 260 4.61 -0.73 9.44
N LEU A 261 5.50 -1.27 10.27
CA LEU A 261 6.81 -1.79 9.86
C LEU A 261 6.95 -3.28 10.23
N PRO A 262 7.78 -4.06 9.53
CA PRO A 262 7.91 -5.50 9.77
C PRO A 262 8.28 -5.84 11.21
N GLU A 263 9.21 -5.08 11.80
CA GLU A 263 9.64 -5.27 13.20
C GLU A 263 8.53 -5.04 14.23
N LYS A 264 7.55 -4.19 13.93
CA LYS A 264 6.41 -3.93 14.83
C LYS A 264 5.35 -5.03 14.78
N LEU A 265 5.42 -5.86 13.73
CA LEU A 265 4.53 -6.99 13.50
C LEU A 265 5.17 -8.34 13.87
N GLY A 266 6.47 -8.34 14.23
CA GLY A 266 7.22 -9.57 14.48
C GLY A 266 7.47 -10.40 13.22
N LEU A 267 7.62 -9.74 12.06
CA LEU A 267 7.85 -10.38 10.76
C LEU A 267 9.35 -10.51 10.40
N LYS A 268 10.25 -10.19 11.32
CA LYS A 268 11.72 -10.25 11.15
C LYS A 268 12.36 -11.26 12.08
#